data_AF-A0A432TC52-F1
#
_entry.id   AF-A0A432TC52-F1
#
_cell.length_a   1.000
_cell.length_b   1.000
_cell.length_c   1.000
_cell.angle_alpha   90.00
_cell.angle_beta   90.00
_cell.angle_gamma   90.00
#
_symmetry.space_group_name_H-M   'P 1'
#
loop_
_entity.id
_entity.type
_entity.pdbx_description
1 polymer ?
#
loop_
_entity_poly.entity_id
_entity_poly.type
_entity_poly.pdbx_seq_one_letter_code
_entity_poly.pdbx_strand_id
1 'polypeptide(L)'
;MNNVSNTVIKIVMTLIVGMGSYYLALKITDSFNILATGAWAGLANLLLGPLYLLYFIPIMAFIFFLLWNLMDYLLIKSNIIEKEVVDNQTLKSKSIWMVAKNTFIWTSISVVTIYALLFSFFSVINKSMSSTFSKNYEKSFYTTFHTNDYNDSRILFYKSEIEESSSAYIEANNDYDIFEAFTKKEMGLKCIKTLLIEHTNSDNIYRLGNSFSQNSRNKYVQTKALIAKYKENENSFHKKHGAYRSSIIEPFSRFLKKNMPNRCEKKVPVEKMYQLFIPEYIKQREIELTSYKSIGVSNNSNYIRQKIEDLTSWIEIVRRKHHEIDNQEFTSLKK
;
A
#
# COMPACT_ATOMS: atom_id res chain seq x y z
N MET A 1 44.49 40.77 -20.16
CA MET A 1 43.99 40.32 -18.84
C MET A 1 42.66 39.52 -18.91
N ASN A 2 42.18 39.07 -20.08
CA ASN A 2 40.84 38.47 -20.24
C ASN A 2 40.78 36.92 -20.11
N ASN A 3 41.89 36.19 -20.26
CA ASN A 3 41.90 34.72 -20.15
C ASN A 3 41.70 34.19 -18.71
N VAL A 4 42.11 34.96 -17.71
CA VAL A 4 41.92 34.60 -16.30
C VAL A 4 40.43 34.70 -15.93
N SER A 5 39.73 35.73 -16.42
CA SER A 5 38.29 35.94 -16.19
C SER A 5 37.44 34.79 -16.75
N ASN A 6 37.69 34.36 -18.00
CA ASN A 6 36.97 33.24 -18.61
C ASN A 6 37.24 31.89 -17.94
N THR A 7 38.44 31.69 -17.41
CA THR A 7 38.79 30.45 -16.68
C THR A 7 38.13 30.41 -15.31
N VAL A 8 38.10 31.54 -14.61
CA VAL A 8 37.41 31.67 -13.32
C VAL A 8 35.90 31.49 -13.47
N ILE A 9 35.28 32.09 -14.50
CA ILE A 9 33.85 31.91 -14.79
C ILE A 9 33.51 30.44 -15.11
N LYS A 10 34.37 29.73 -15.87
CA LYS A 10 34.20 28.29 -16.14
C LYS A 10 34.28 27.45 -14.87
N ILE A 11 35.22 27.73 -13.98
CA ILE A 11 35.37 27.01 -12.72
C ILE A 11 34.16 27.26 -11.81
N VAL A 12 33.71 28.52 -11.69
CA VAL A 12 32.54 28.89 -10.89
C VAL A 12 31.26 28.24 -11.42
N MET A 13 31.02 28.28 -12.73
CA MET A 13 29.85 27.62 -13.35
C MET A 13 29.88 26.09 -13.17
N THR A 14 31.05 25.46 -13.35
CA THR A 14 31.21 24.01 -13.16
C THR A 14 30.95 23.62 -11.70
N LEU A 15 31.39 24.44 -10.75
CA LEU A 15 31.10 24.26 -9.33
C LEU A 15 29.60 24.42 -9.02
N ILE A 16 28.91 25.39 -9.62
CA ILE A 16 27.47 25.59 -9.43
C ILE A 16 26.67 24.41 -9.98
N VAL A 17 27.00 23.93 -11.19
CA VAL A 17 26.34 22.75 -11.79
C VAL A 17 26.67 21.48 -11.01
N GLY A 18 27.92 21.30 -10.58
CA GLY A 18 28.34 20.17 -9.75
C GLY A 18 27.65 20.15 -8.38
N MET A 19 27.62 21.29 -7.69
CA MET A 19 26.94 21.44 -6.39
C MET A 19 25.42 21.32 -6.51
N GLY A 20 24.81 21.87 -7.56
CA GLY A 20 23.38 21.73 -7.83
C GLY A 20 22.99 20.28 -8.10
N SER A 21 23.81 19.56 -8.87
CA SER A 21 23.61 18.12 -9.16
C SER A 21 23.82 17.27 -7.90
N TYR A 22 24.82 17.58 -7.08
CA TYR A 22 25.08 16.93 -5.79
C TYR A 22 23.96 17.18 -4.77
N TYR A 23 23.45 18.40 -4.70
CA TYR A 23 22.31 18.75 -3.83
C TYR A 23 21.02 18.04 -4.25
N LEU A 24 20.77 17.95 -5.57
CA LEU A 24 19.64 17.18 -6.10
C LEU A 24 19.79 15.68 -5.79
N ALA A 25 21.00 15.14 -5.95
CA ALA A 25 21.30 13.76 -5.57
C ALA A 25 21.04 13.53 -4.08
N LEU A 26 21.49 14.41 -3.18
CA LEU A 26 21.22 14.32 -1.75
C LEU A 26 19.72 14.36 -1.41
N LYS A 27 18.94 15.24 -2.06
CA LYS A 27 17.48 15.30 -1.85
C LYS A 27 16.75 14.07 -2.37
N ILE A 28 17.23 13.47 -3.44
CA ILE A 28 16.74 12.17 -3.93
C ILE A 28 17.08 11.08 -2.89
N THR A 29 18.29 11.07 -2.33
CA THR A 29 18.72 10.13 -1.28
C THR A 29 17.91 10.25 0.01
N ASP A 30 17.55 11.47 0.44
CA ASP A 30 16.66 11.68 1.61
C ASP A 30 15.27 11.07 1.41
N SER A 31 14.80 10.99 0.16
CA SER A 31 13.51 10.36 -0.18
C SER A 31 13.53 8.83 0.05
N PHE A 32 14.71 8.20 0.10
CA PHE A 32 14.86 6.79 0.44
C PHE A 32 14.64 6.50 1.93
N ASN A 33 14.92 7.46 2.81
CA ASN A 33 14.71 7.29 4.25
C ASN A 33 13.23 7.17 4.63
N ILE A 34 12.32 7.67 3.77
CA ILE A 34 10.87 7.62 3.99
C ILE A 34 10.29 6.23 3.64
N LEU A 35 10.93 5.49 2.73
CA LEU A 35 10.49 4.15 2.28
C LEU A 35 10.96 3.00 3.20
N ALA A 36 11.77 3.29 4.21
CA ALA A 36 12.51 2.29 5.00
C ALA A 36 11.75 1.69 6.22
N THR A 37 10.43 1.94 6.39
CA THR A 37 9.74 1.64 7.66
C THR A 37 8.91 0.34 7.71
N GLY A 38 9.15 -0.65 6.84
CA GLY A 38 8.40 -1.92 6.89
C GLY A 38 9.15 -3.16 6.41
N ALA A 39 8.73 -4.35 6.84
CA ALA A 39 9.37 -5.64 6.50
C ALA A 39 9.39 -5.99 4.99
N TRP A 40 8.61 -5.26 4.16
CA TRP A 40 8.64 -5.34 2.69
C TRP A 40 9.56 -4.29 2.03
N ALA A 41 10.11 -3.35 2.81
CA ALA A 41 10.99 -2.29 2.35
C ALA A 41 12.32 -2.81 1.81
N GLY A 42 12.81 -3.97 2.27
CA GLY A 42 14.07 -4.56 1.79
C GLY A 42 14.01 -4.92 0.30
N LEU A 43 12.95 -5.62 -0.13
CA LEU A 43 12.78 -6.03 -1.53
C LEU A 43 12.32 -4.87 -2.41
N ALA A 44 11.44 -4.01 -1.87
CA ALA A 44 10.96 -2.81 -2.54
C ALA A 44 12.11 -1.81 -2.76
N ASN A 45 13.00 -1.59 -1.80
CA ASN A 45 14.17 -0.71 -1.97
C ASN A 45 15.23 -1.30 -2.91
N LEU A 46 15.43 -2.61 -2.90
CA LEU A 46 16.38 -3.28 -3.79
C LEU A 46 15.96 -3.18 -5.27
N LEU A 47 14.65 -3.22 -5.56
CA LEU A 47 14.11 -3.16 -6.92
C LEU A 47 13.71 -1.73 -7.33
N LEU A 48 12.94 -1.03 -6.51
CA LEU A 48 12.43 0.31 -6.81
C LEU A 48 13.49 1.40 -6.64
N GLY A 49 14.50 1.20 -5.80
CA GLY A 49 15.56 2.18 -5.57
C GLY A 49 16.40 2.47 -6.83
N PRO A 50 17.01 1.44 -7.45
CA PRO A 50 17.69 1.59 -8.74
C PRO A 50 16.76 2.08 -9.86
N LEU A 51 15.48 1.67 -9.86
CA LEU A 51 14.48 2.10 -10.84
C LEU A 51 14.08 3.58 -10.68
N TYR A 52 14.03 4.09 -9.46
CA TYR A 52 13.79 5.51 -9.17
C TYR A 52 14.98 6.35 -9.63
N LEU A 53 16.22 5.90 -9.39
CA LEU A 53 17.42 6.54 -9.95
C LEU A 53 17.40 6.55 -11.49
N LEU A 54 16.99 5.45 -12.13
CA LEU A 54 16.81 5.36 -13.58
C LEU A 54 15.72 6.30 -14.13
N TYR A 55 14.71 6.68 -13.34
CA TYR A 55 13.72 7.68 -13.70
C TYR A 55 14.31 9.11 -13.75
N PHE A 56 15.25 9.44 -12.85
CA PHE A 56 15.86 10.79 -12.80
C PHE A 56 17.05 10.96 -13.75
N ILE A 57 17.73 9.88 -14.14
CA ILE A 57 18.87 9.93 -15.08
C ILE A 57 18.52 10.66 -16.40
N PRO A 58 17.38 10.40 -17.07
CA PRO A 58 16.99 11.12 -18.29
C PRO A 58 16.72 12.61 -18.06
N ILE A 59 16.11 12.96 -16.92
CA ILE A 59 15.80 14.35 -16.54
C ILE A 59 17.10 15.10 -16.27
N MET A 60 18.02 14.50 -15.52
CA MET A 60 19.35 15.05 -15.24
C MET A 60 20.20 15.18 -16.50
N ALA A 61 20.18 14.17 -17.38
CA ALA A 61 20.86 14.21 -18.67
C ALA A 61 20.31 15.33 -19.57
N PHE A 62 18.99 15.54 -19.59
CA PHE A 62 18.36 16.64 -20.34
C PHE A 62 18.78 18.01 -19.82
N ILE A 63 18.74 18.22 -18.50
CA ILE A 63 19.16 19.48 -17.87
C ILE A 63 20.65 19.73 -18.13
N PHE A 64 21.48 18.70 -17.97
CA PHE A 64 22.91 18.79 -18.23
C PHE A 64 23.21 19.12 -19.69
N PHE A 65 22.50 18.50 -20.64
CA PHE A 65 22.68 18.76 -22.07
C PHE A 65 22.20 20.16 -22.48
N LEU A 66 21.09 20.64 -21.91
CA LEU A 66 20.62 22.02 -22.09
C LEU A 66 21.64 23.04 -21.58
N LEU A 67 22.15 22.83 -20.37
CA LEU A 67 23.17 23.70 -19.77
C LEU A 67 24.46 23.66 -20.57
N TRP A 68 24.89 22.49 -21.04
CA TRP A 68 26.09 22.34 -21.86
C TRP A 68 25.99 23.11 -23.18
N ASN A 69 24.88 22.97 -23.91
CA ASN A 69 24.67 23.70 -25.16
C ASN A 69 24.54 25.22 -24.95
N LEU A 70 23.91 25.64 -23.85
CA LEU A 70 23.82 27.06 -23.50
C LEU A 70 25.22 27.63 -23.21
N MET A 71 26.06 26.88 -22.50
CA MET A 71 27.44 27.26 -22.20
C MET A 71 28.31 27.34 -23.46
N ASP A 72 28.23 26.35 -24.34
CA ASP A 72 29.00 26.33 -25.59
C ASP A 72 28.64 27.54 -26.48
N TYR A 73 27.36 27.91 -26.53
CA TYR A 73 26.90 29.11 -27.23
C TYR A 73 27.42 30.42 -26.62
N LEU A 74 27.37 30.58 -25.30
CA LEU A 74 27.88 31.79 -24.62
C LEU A 74 29.39 31.95 -24.84
N LEU A 75 30.13 30.85 -24.84
CA LEU A 75 31.58 30.83 -25.05
C LEU A 75 31.99 31.06 -26.51
N ILE A 76 31.23 30.54 -27.49
CA ILE A 76 31.45 30.81 -28.91
C ILE A 76 31.12 32.27 -29.24
N LYS A 77 30.04 32.81 -28.68
CA LYS A 77 29.65 34.21 -28.90
C LYS A 77 30.63 35.20 -28.28
N SER A 78 31.25 34.86 -27.13
CA SER A 78 32.31 35.70 -26.55
C SER A 78 33.61 35.70 -27.37
N ASN A 79 33.93 34.62 -28.09
CA ASN A 79 35.12 34.54 -28.94
C ASN A 79 34.94 35.18 -30.33
N ILE A 80 33.70 35.31 -30.81
CA ILE A 80 33.41 35.90 -32.14
C ILE A 80 33.33 37.43 -32.09
N ILE A 81 32.94 38.03 -30.95
CA ILE A 81 32.88 39.49 -30.79
C ILE A 81 34.28 40.15 -30.84
N GLU A 82 35.36 39.39 -30.59
CA GLU A 82 36.73 39.90 -30.68
C GLU A 82 37.39 39.77 -32.07
N LYS A 83 36.76 39.15 -33.08
CA LYS A 83 37.49 38.80 -34.32
C LYS A 83 36.94 39.19 -35.69
N GLU A 84 35.76 39.78 -35.84
CA GLU A 84 35.30 40.24 -37.17
C GLU A 84 34.64 41.62 -37.10
N VAL A 85 35.49 42.66 -37.11
CA VAL A 85 35.30 43.74 -38.07
C VAL A 85 35.90 43.21 -39.37
N VAL A 86 35.15 43.31 -40.47
CA VAL A 86 35.49 42.94 -41.86
C VAL A 86 34.88 41.60 -42.35
N ASP A 87 33.81 41.82 -43.12
CA ASP A 87 33.35 41.10 -44.30
C ASP A 87 32.32 39.96 -44.26
N ASN A 88 31.34 40.18 -45.14
CA ASN A 88 30.42 39.27 -45.80
C ASN A 88 29.33 38.56 -45.00
N GLN A 89 28.19 39.26 -44.94
CA GLN A 89 26.87 38.73 -45.22
C GLN A 89 26.91 37.57 -46.23
N THR A 90 26.68 36.32 -45.79
CA THR A 90 25.92 35.24 -46.49
C THR A 90 26.16 33.80 -45.99
N LEU A 91 26.85 33.55 -44.86
CA LEU A 91 26.92 32.20 -44.28
C LEU A 91 26.54 32.13 -42.79
N LYS A 92 25.78 31.08 -42.44
CA LYS A 92 25.48 30.56 -41.08
C LYS A 92 24.27 31.09 -40.28
N SER A 93 23.21 31.62 -40.91
CA SER A 93 21.90 31.68 -40.21
C SER A 93 21.11 30.36 -40.26
N LYS A 94 21.59 29.34 -41.02
CA LYS A 94 21.14 27.97 -40.80
C LYS A 94 21.62 27.53 -39.40
N SER A 95 20.66 27.39 -38.51
CA SER A 95 20.48 26.19 -37.67
C SER A 95 20.47 26.34 -36.15
N ILE A 96 20.37 27.53 -35.53
CA ILE A 96 20.13 27.56 -34.06
C ILE A 96 18.74 27.00 -33.73
N TRP A 97 17.71 27.49 -34.41
CA TRP A 97 16.35 27.01 -34.24
C TRP A 97 16.20 25.56 -34.73
N MET A 98 16.96 25.18 -35.76
CA MET A 98 16.91 23.83 -36.34
C MET A 98 17.65 22.79 -35.48
N VAL A 99 18.80 23.16 -34.89
CA VAL A 99 19.53 22.33 -33.92
C VAL A 99 18.76 22.26 -32.60
N ALA A 100 18.23 23.37 -32.08
CA ALA A 100 17.38 23.34 -30.88
C ALA A 100 16.11 22.50 -31.08
N LYS A 101 15.43 22.65 -32.24
CA LYS A 101 14.26 21.84 -32.60
C LYS A 101 14.61 20.36 -32.74
N ASN A 102 15.68 20.01 -33.44
CA ASN A 102 16.10 18.61 -33.58
C ASN A 102 16.52 18.02 -32.24
N THR A 103 17.30 18.74 -31.44
CA THR A 103 17.71 18.30 -30.10
C THR A 103 16.51 18.11 -29.18
N PHE A 104 15.54 19.04 -29.19
CA PHE A 104 14.31 18.89 -28.43
C PHE A 104 13.52 17.66 -28.89
N ILE A 105 13.32 17.47 -30.20
CA ILE A 105 12.62 16.31 -30.75
C ILE A 105 13.33 15.00 -30.35
N TRP A 106 14.64 14.89 -30.55
CA TRP A 106 15.39 13.68 -30.20
C TRP A 106 15.41 13.40 -28.70
N THR A 107 15.46 14.44 -27.87
CA THR A 107 15.39 14.27 -26.42
C THR A 107 14.00 13.85 -25.98
N SER A 108 12.95 14.48 -26.52
CA SER A 108 11.55 14.07 -26.26
C SER A 108 11.30 12.62 -26.70
N ILE A 109 11.79 12.22 -27.87
CA ILE A 109 11.70 10.82 -28.34
C ILE A 109 12.44 9.88 -27.39
N SER A 110 13.65 10.23 -26.96
CA SER A 110 14.45 9.41 -26.05
C SER A 110 13.77 9.27 -24.68
N VAL A 111 13.25 10.36 -24.13
CA VAL A 111 12.52 10.37 -22.86
C VAL A 111 11.24 9.53 -22.97
N VAL A 112 10.43 9.73 -24.01
CA VAL A 112 9.20 8.93 -24.25
C VAL A 112 9.55 7.45 -24.43
N THR A 113 10.64 7.12 -25.13
CA THR A 113 11.08 5.74 -25.33
C THR A 113 11.50 5.09 -24.01
N ILE A 114 12.26 5.80 -23.18
CA ILE A 114 12.65 5.32 -21.84
C ILE A 114 11.42 5.11 -20.97
N TYR A 115 10.46 6.05 -20.97
CA TYR A 115 9.20 5.89 -20.23
C TYR A 115 8.37 4.71 -20.73
N ALA A 116 8.28 4.51 -22.04
CA ALA A 116 7.57 3.37 -22.62
C ALA A 116 8.23 2.04 -22.25
N LEU A 117 9.56 1.97 -22.25
CA LEU A 117 10.32 0.80 -21.80
C LEU A 117 10.12 0.51 -20.32
N LEU A 118 10.20 1.54 -19.46
CA LEU A 118 9.93 1.40 -18.03
C LEU A 118 8.48 0.95 -17.77
N PHE A 119 7.50 1.58 -18.43
CA PHE A 119 6.09 1.22 -18.30
C PHE A 119 5.83 -0.23 -18.75
N SER A 120 6.43 -0.66 -19.86
CA SER A 120 6.36 -2.04 -20.34
C SER A 120 6.96 -3.02 -19.33
N PHE A 121 8.15 -2.71 -18.80
CA PHE A 121 8.81 -3.51 -17.77
C PHE A 121 7.97 -3.63 -16.49
N PHE A 122 7.40 -2.52 -15.99
CA PHE A 122 6.48 -2.52 -14.85
C PHE A 122 5.23 -3.34 -15.12
N SER A 123 4.67 -3.22 -16.33
CA SER A 123 3.48 -3.99 -16.74
C SER A 123 3.77 -5.49 -16.74
N VAL A 124 4.95 -5.90 -17.22
CA VAL A 124 5.39 -7.31 -17.22
C VAL A 124 5.62 -7.83 -15.80
N ILE A 125 6.30 -7.07 -14.94
CA ILE A 125 6.51 -7.44 -13.53
C ILE A 125 5.19 -7.58 -12.80
N ASN A 126 4.31 -6.57 -12.89
CA ASN A 126 3.00 -6.60 -12.24
C ASN A 126 2.16 -7.78 -12.73
N LYS A 127 2.16 -8.06 -14.03
CA LYS A 127 1.44 -9.20 -14.60
C LYS A 127 2.01 -10.54 -14.11
N SER A 128 3.34 -10.66 -14.03
CA SER A 128 4.02 -11.86 -13.52
C SER A 128 3.75 -12.09 -12.03
N MET A 129 3.84 -11.04 -11.21
CA MET A 129 3.52 -11.10 -9.78
C MET A 129 2.05 -11.42 -9.55
N SER A 130 1.13 -10.77 -10.28
CA SER A 130 -0.30 -11.04 -10.20
C SER A 130 -0.64 -12.48 -10.60
N SER A 131 -0.03 -13.00 -11.67
CA SER A 131 -0.21 -14.39 -12.10
C SER A 131 0.29 -15.38 -11.05
N THR A 132 1.46 -15.12 -10.48
CA THR A 132 2.05 -15.96 -9.43
C THR A 132 1.19 -15.93 -8.16
N PHE A 133 0.72 -14.76 -7.75
CA PHE A 133 -0.19 -14.60 -6.62
C PHE A 133 -1.50 -15.36 -6.83
N SER A 134 -2.12 -15.22 -8.00
CA SER A 134 -3.36 -15.92 -8.36
C SER A 134 -3.18 -17.44 -8.32
N LYS A 135 -2.09 -17.97 -8.89
CA LYS A 135 -1.77 -19.41 -8.86
C LYS A 135 -1.55 -19.92 -7.44
N ASN A 136 -0.82 -19.17 -6.61
CA ASN A 136 -0.56 -19.54 -5.22
C ASN A 136 -1.84 -19.48 -4.38
N TYR A 137 -2.69 -18.48 -4.61
CA TYR A 137 -3.99 -18.36 -3.98
C TYR A 137 -4.90 -19.54 -4.33
N GLU A 138 -4.97 -19.92 -5.62
CA GLU A 138 -5.72 -21.11 -6.05
C GLU A 138 -5.19 -22.40 -5.40
N LYS A 139 -3.88 -22.60 -5.44
CA LYS A 139 -3.22 -23.77 -4.84
C LYS A 139 -3.48 -23.85 -3.33
N SER A 140 -3.64 -22.70 -2.66
CA SER A 140 -3.87 -22.67 -1.22
C SER A 140 -5.15 -23.38 -0.78
N PHE A 141 -6.18 -23.48 -1.64
CA PHE A 141 -7.44 -24.18 -1.31
C PHE A 141 -7.28 -25.69 -1.19
N TYR A 142 -6.26 -26.24 -1.84
CA TYR A 142 -6.00 -27.68 -1.90
C TYR A 142 -4.76 -28.08 -1.09
N THR A 143 -4.15 -27.13 -0.38
CA THR A 143 -2.93 -27.36 0.39
C THR A 143 -3.28 -27.57 1.86
N THR A 144 -2.82 -28.67 2.46
CA THR A 144 -2.83 -28.82 3.92
C THR A 144 -1.58 -28.18 4.49
N PHE A 145 -1.74 -27.16 5.33
CA PHE A 145 -0.64 -26.45 5.95
C PHE A 145 -0.26 -27.12 7.27
N HIS A 146 1.02 -27.19 7.57
CA HIS A 146 1.45 -27.67 8.88
C HIS A 146 1.13 -26.61 9.94
N THR A 147 0.47 -27.04 11.03
CA THR A 147 0.15 -26.22 12.19
C THR A 147 0.67 -26.92 13.45
N ASN A 148 1.37 -26.18 14.31
CA ASN A 148 1.78 -26.65 15.63
C ASN A 148 0.95 -25.90 16.68
N ASP A 149 0.17 -26.64 17.46
CA ASP A 149 -0.64 -26.11 18.56
C ASP A 149 0.08 -26.21 19.92
N TYR A 150 1.30 -26.77 19.95
CA TYR A 150 2.12 -26.94 21.13
C TYR A 150 1.43 -27.69 22.28
N ASN A 151 0.41 -28.51 21.97
CA ASN A 151 -0.51 -29.10 22.95
C ASN A 151 -1.18 -28.06 23.87
N ASP A 152 -1.24 -26.80 23.45
CA ASP A 152 -1.88 -25.74 24.20
C ASP A 152 -3.39 -25.82 24.02
N SER A 153 -4.08 -26.24 25.08
CA SER A 153 -5.53 -26.39 25.07
C SER A 153 -6.29 -25.09 24.77
N ARG A 154 -5.66 -23.92 24.88
CA ARG A 154 -6.22 -22.62 24.47
C ARG A 154 -6.13 -22.43 22.96
N ILE A 155 -5.02 -22.82 22.34
CA ILE A 155 -4.86 -22.80 20.88
C ILE A 155 -5.87 -23.76 20.23
N LEU A 156 -6.03 -24.96 20.79
CA LEU A 156 -7.03 -25.93 20.35
C LEU A 156 -8.46 -25.39 20.45
N PHE A 157 -8.78 -24.68 21.53
CA PHE A 157 -10.08 -24.02 21.70
C PHE A 157 -10.32 -22.98 20.60
N TYR A 158 -9.41 -22.03 20.38
CA TYR A 158 -9.63 -21.03 19.33
C TYR A 158 -9.54 -21.62 17.92
N LYS A 159 -8.88 -22.77 17.73
CA LYS A 159 -8.92 -23.52 16.47
C LYS A 159 -10.34 -23.99 16.15
N SER A 160 -11.09 -24.54 17.10
CA SER A 160 -12.48 -24.93 16.83
C SER A 160 -13.36 -23.71 16.53
N GLU A 161 -13.15 -22.60 17.23
CA GLU A 161 -13.92 -21.36 17.00
C GLU A 161 -13.69 -20.78 15.59
N ILE A 162 -12.45 -20.80 15.08
CA ILE A 162 -12.17 -20.36 13.70
C ILE A 162 -12.69 -21.34 12.65
N GLU A 163 -12.79 -22.64 12.97
CA GLU A 163 -13.37 -23.64 12.09
C GLU A 163 -14.88 -23.40 11.92
N GLU A 164 -15.60 -23.21 13.02
CA GLU A 164 -17.04 -22.87 12.99
C GLU A 164 -17.29 -21.57 12.21
N SER A 165 -16.53 -20.51 12.53
CA SER A 165 -16.61 -19.23 11.83
C SER A 165 -16.24 -19.34 10.34
N SER A 166 -15.37 -20.29 9.97
CA SER A 166 -15.02 -20.53 8.56
C SER A 166 -16.14 -21.23 7.79
N SER A 167 -16.87 -22.16 8.42
CA SER A 167 -18.08 -22.76 7.83
C SER A 167 -19.15 -21.70 7.61
N ALA A 168 -19.46 -20.92 8.65
CA ALA A 168 -20.43 -19.82 8.59
C ALA A 168 -20.07 -18.81 7.48
N TYR A 169 -18.79 -18.52 7.29
CA TYR A 169 -18.34 -17.59 6.23
C TYR A 169 -18.61 -18.12 4.82
N ILE A 170 -18.54 -19.43 4.60
CA ILE A 170 -18.84 -20.06 3.31
C ILE A 170 -20.35 -20.12 3.11
N GLU A 171 -21.12 -20.33 4.17
CA GLU A 171 -22.58 -20.42 4.13
C GLU A 171 -23.26 -19.07 4.01
N ALA A 172 -22.61 -17.98 4.45
CA ALA A 172 -23.11 -16.62 4.41
C ALA A 172 -23.64 -16.21 3.02
N ASN A 173 -24.82 -15.58 3.01
CA ASN A 173 -25.53 -15.18 1.78
C ASN A 173 -25.77 -13.67 1.69
N ASN A 174 -25.49 -12.90 2.75
CA ASN A 174 -25.60 -11.45 2.75
C ASN A 174 -24.37 -10.81 3.40
N ASP A 175 -24.20 -9.51 3.18
CA ASP A 175 -22.99 -8.79 3.60
C ASP A 175 -22.80 -8.75 5.12
N TYR A 176 -23.88 -8.75 5.89
CA TYR A 176 -23.80 -8.77 7.33
C TYR A 176 -23.32 -10.14 7.83
N ASP A 177 -23.86 -11.25 7.31
CA ASP A 177 -23.42 -12.59 7.67
C ASP A 177 -21.94 -12.81 7.30
N ILE A 178 -21.53 -12.29 6.13
CA ILE A 178 -20.11 -12.29 5.70
C ILE A 178 -19.27 -11.52 6.72
N PHE A 179 -19.69 -10.31 7.11
CA PHE A 179 -18.99 -9.48 8.08
C PHE A 179 -18.88 -10.15 9.46
N GLU A 180 -19.97 -10.73 9.96
CA GLU A 180 -20.03 -11.39 11.25
C GLU A 180 -19.09 -12.60 11.29
N ALA A 181 -19.24 -13.52 10.35
CA ALA A 181 -18.41 -14.71 10.27
C ALA A 181 -16.92 -14.37 10.05
N PHE A 182 -16.65 -13.37 9.20
CA PHE A 182 -15.29 -12.87 9.00
C PHE A 182 -14.70 -12.32 10.29
N THR A 183 -15.46 -11.48 11.00
CA THR A 183 -15.00 -10.84 12.23
C THR A 183 -14.70 -11.88 13.30
N LYS A 184 -15.63 -12.81 13.57
CA LYS A 184 -15.44 -13.90 14.55
C LYS A 184 -14.22 -14.77 14.23
N LYS A 185 -14.03 -15.11 12.95
CA LYS A 185 -12.83 -15.83 12.48
C LYS A 185 -11.54 -15.06 12.76
N GLU A 186 -11.50 -13.76 12.49
CA GLU A 186 -10.32 -12.93 12.80
C GLU A 186 -10.08 -12.80 14.31
N MET A 187 -11.14 -12.80 15.13
CA MET A 187 -11.00 -12.79 16.59
C MET A 187 -10.30 -14.04 17.11
N GLY A 188 -10.80 -15.22 16.71
CA GLY A 188 -10.16 -16.50 17.08
C GLY A 188 -8.72 -16.58 16.55
N LEU A 189 -8.49 -16.15 15.31
CA LEU A 189 -7.15 -16.13 14.71
C LEU A 189 -6.18 -15.22 15.46
N LYS A 190 -6.63 -14.05 15.93
CA LYS A 190 -5.80 -13.15 16.72
C LYS A 190 -5.46 -13.75 18.08
N CYS A 191 -6.39 -14.47 18.71
CA CYS A 191 -6.10 -15.20 19.94
C CYS A 191 -5.07 -16.31 19.73
N ILE A 192 -5.21 -17.12 18.67
CA ILE A 192 -4.18 -18.11 18.30
C ILE A 192 -2.82 -17.44 18.11
N LYS A 193 -2.75 -16.36 17.31
CA LYS A 193 -1.51 -15.62 17.08
C LYS A 193 -0.89 -15.09 18.37
N THR A 194 -1.70 -14.57 19.29
CA THR A 194 -1.26 -14.07 20.60
C THR A 194 -0.68 -15.20 21.47
N LEU A 195 -1.33 -16.36 21.50
CA LEU A 195 -0.87 -17.52 22.27
C LEU A 195 0.40 -18.14 21.66
N LEU A 196 0.53 -18.16 20.34
CA LEU A 196 1.74 -18.63 19.64
C LEU A 196 2.99 -17.78 19.96
N ILE A 197 2.82 -16.52 20.37
CA ILE A 197 3.95 -15.67 20.80
C ILE A 197 4.58 -16.22 22.08
N GLU A 198 3.80 -16.88 22.93
CA GLU A 198 4.29 -17.47 24.18
C GLU A 198 5.21 -18.67 23.92
N HIS A 199 5.10 -19.30 22.75
CA HIS A 199 5.81 -20.53 22.38
C HIS A 199 6.90 -20.34 21.32
N THR A 200 6.93 -19.19 20.62
CA THR A 200 7.80 -18.98 19.44
C THR A 200 8.34 -17.54 19.35
N ASN A 201 9.48 -17.36 18.68
CA ASN A 201 9.99 -16.03 18.33
C ASN A 201 9.05 -15.33 17.32
N SER A 202 8.96 -13.99 17.44
CA SER A 202 7.89 -13.20 16.80
C SER A 202 7.81 -13.32 15.28
N ASP A 203 8.93 -13.64 14.63
CA ASP A 203 9.11 -13.48 13.19
C ASP A 203 8.28 -14.49 12.37
N ASN A 204 7.81 -15.58 13.00
CA ASN A 204 7.02 -16.62 12.33
C ASN A 204 5.53 -16.64 12.69
N ILE A 205 5.07 -15.81 13.64
CA ILE A 205 3.69 -15.85 14.15
C ILE A 205 2.65 -15.65 13.04
N TYR A 206 2.91 -14.70 12.12
CA TYR A 206 1.96 -14.39 11.04
C TYR A 206 1.79 -15.58 10.09
N ARG A 207 2.89 -16.24 9.73
CA ARG A 207 2.87 -17.42 8.88
C ARG A 207 2.16 -18.59 9.58
N LEU A 208 2.55 -18.89 10.83
CA LEU A 208 1.96 -19.98 11.61
C LEU A 208 0.46 -19.77 11.85
N GLY A 209 0.05 -18.57 12.27
CA GLY A 209 -1.37 -18.24 12.44
C GLY A 209 -2.15 -18.34 11.13
N ASN A 210 -1.61 -17.85 10.01
CA ASN A 210 -2.30 -17.93 8.72
C ASN A 210 -2.53 -19.39 8.27
N SER A 211 -1.63 -20.32 8.60
CA SER A 211 -1.85 -21.75 8.35
C SER A 211 -3.12 -22.28 9.04
N PHE A 212 -3.40 -21.87 10.29
CA PHE A 212 -4.63 -22.25 10.99
C PHE A 212 -5.88 -21.76 10.25
N SER A 213 -5.88 -20.50 9.79
CA SER A 213 -6.98 -19.92 9.01
C SER A 213 -7.19 -20.63 7.67
N GLN A 214 -6.09 -20.93 6.96
CA GLN A 214 -6.14 -21.64 5.69
C GLN A 214 -6.64 -23.07 5.83
N ASN A 215 -6.17 -23.81 6.83
CA ASN A 215 -6.66 -25.16 7.11
C ASN A 215 -8.14 -25.16 7.49
N SER A 216 -8.57 -24.21 8.33
CA SER A 216 -9.97 -24.07 8.75
C SER A 216 -10.87 -23.80 7.56
N ARG A 217 -10.46 -22.91 6.64
CA ARG A 217 -11.16 -22.70 5.36
C ARG A 217 -11.18 -24.00 4.53
N ASN A 218 -10.03 -24.61 4.30
CA ASN A 218 -9.85 -25.76 3.40
C ASN A 218 -10.71 -26.97 3.82
N LYS A 219 -10.95 -27.14 5.13
CA LYS A 219 -11.85 -28.15 5.67
C LYS A 219 -13.27 -28.08 5.09
N TYR A 220 -13.77 -26.88 4.80
CA TYR A 220 -15.16 -26.63 4.39
C TYR A 220 -15.31 -26.24 2.91
N VAL A 221 -14.24 -25.91 2.19
CA VAL A 221 -14.28 -25.58 0.74
C VAL A 221 -13.87 -26.77 -0.14
N GLN A 222 -14.57 -27.90 0.01
CA GLN A 222 -14.18 -29.17 -0.62
C GLN A 222 -14.50 -29.27 -2.13
N THR A 223 -15.32 -28.36 -2.66
CA THR A 223 -15.75 -28.38 -4.06
C THR A 223 -15.44 -27.06 -4.76
N LYS A 224 -15.33 -27.09 -6.10
CA LYS A 224 -15.13 -25.87 -6.91
C LYS A 224 -16.22 -24.82 -6.67
N ALA A 225 -17.46 -25.25 -6.42
CA ALA A 225 -18.57 -24.35 -6.11
C ALA A 225 -18.38 -23.64 -4.76
N LEU A 226 -17.96 -24.35 -3.72
CA LEU A 226 -17.69 -23.76 -2.41
C LEU A 226 -16.46 -22.84 -2.43
N ILE A 227 -15.43 -23.18 -3.22
CA ILE A 227 -14.27 -22.31 -3.47
C ILE A 227 -14.72 -21.02 -4.17
N ALA A 228 -15.58 -21.12 -5.19
CA ALA A 228 -16.13 -19.95 -5.88
C ALA A 228 -16.94 -19.07 -4.93
N LYS A 229 -17.81 -19.67 -4.11
CA LYS A 229 -18.59 -18.95 -3.09
C LYS A 229 -17.70 -18.25 -2.06
N TYR A 230 -16.65 -18.91 -1.57
CA TYR A 230 -15.67 -18.29 -0.67
C TYR A 230 -15.02 -17.05 -1.30
N LYS A 231 -14.58 -17.15 -2.57
CA LYS A 231 -13.96 -16.04 -3.30
C LYS A 231 -14.94 -14.88 -3.53
N GLU A 232 -16.19 -15.20 -3.82
CA GLU A 232 -17.26 -14.22 -3.96
C GLU A 232 -17.48 -13.46 -2.65
N ASN A 233 -17.58 -14.18 -1.53
CA ASN A 233 -17.71 -13.59 -0.19
C ASN A 233 -16.48 -12.73 0.16
N GLU A 234 -15.27 -13.18 -0.18
CA GLU A 234 -14.04 -12.39 0.03
C GLU A 234 -14.02 -11.12 -0.82
N ASN A 235 -14.44 -11.21 -2.08
CA ASN A 235 -14.55 -10.05 -2.96
C ASN A 235 -15.63 -9.06 -2.50
N SER A 236 -16.80 -9.53 -2.06
CA SER A 236 -17.85 -8.65 -1.50
C SER A 236 -17.32 -7.91 -0.28
N PHE A 237 -16.68 -8.65 0.63
CA PHE A 237 -16.10 -8.07 1.84
C PHE A 237 -15.02 -7.02 1.53
N HIS A 238 -14.09 -7.32 0.61
CA HIS A 238 -13.03 -6.37 0.22
C HIS A 238 -13.57 -5.11 -0.45
N LYS A 239 -14.63 -5.20 -1.26
CA LYS A 239 -15.28 -4.03 -1.87
C LYS A 239 -15.84 -3.07 -0.83
N LYS A 240 -16.43 -3.60 0.25
CA LYS A 240 -17.09 -2.79 1.29
C LYS A 240 -16.17 -2.32 2.40
N HIS A 241 -15.23 -3.16 2.84
CA HIS A 241 -14.38 -2.90 4.00
C HIS A 241 -12.91 -2.62 3.68
N GLY A 242 -12.56 -2.65 2.38
CA GLY A 242 -11.20 -2.45 1.87
C GLY A 242 -10.33 -3.71 1.96
N ALA A 243 -9.37 -3.83 1.04
CA ALA A 243 -8.46 -4.98 0.96
C ALA A 243 -7.60 -5.16 2.24
N TYR A 244 -7.31 -4.07 2.96
CA TYR A 244 -6.45 -4.11 4.15
C TYR A 244 -7.21 -4.43 5.45
N ARG A 245 -8.55 -4.52 5.41
CA ARG A 245 -9.39 -4.92 6.56
C ARG A 245 -9.16 -4.05 7.82
N SER A 246 -8.46 -2.92 7.67
CA SER A 246 -8.00 -2.03 8.75
C SER A 246 -9.16 -1.51 9.58
N SER A 247 -10.28 -1.28 8.89
CA SER A 247 -11.52 -0.77 9.43
C SER A 247 -12.24 -1.74 10.40
N ILE A 248 -11.74 -2.97 10.54
CA ILE A 248 -12.20 -3.99 11.50
C ILE A 248 -11.05 -4.42 12.43
N ILE A 249 -9.86 -4.66 11.86
CA ILE A 249 -8.69 -5.16 12.60
C ILE A 249 -8.18 -4.15 13.65
N GLU A 250 -8.16 -2.86 13.32
CA GLU A 250 -7.66 -1.82 14.23
C GLU A 250 -8.63 -1.55 15.40
N PRO A 251 -9.95 -1.34 15.18
CA PRO A 251 -10.93 -1.30 16.27
C PRO A 251 -10.83 -2.52 17.18
N PHE A 252 -10.69 -3.71 16.58
CA PHE A 252 -10.61 -4.96 17.30
C PHE A 252 -9.33 -5.08 18.15
N SER A 253 -8.17 -4.66 17.62
CA SER A 253 -6.91 -4.68 18.37
C SER A 253 -6.97 -3.73 19.58
N ARG A 254 -7.63 -2.57 19.44
CA ARG A 254 -7.91 -1.66 20.56
C ARG A 254 -8.87 -2.28 21.57
N PHE A 255 -9.94 -2.91 21.10
CA PHE A 255 -10.91 -3.62 21.93
C PHE A 255 -10.25 -4.72 22.78
N LEU A 256 -9.45 -5.60 22.18
CA LEU A 256 -8.75 -6.66 22.90
C LEU A 256 -7.82 -6.11 23.98
N LYS A 257 -7.05 -5.07 23.66
CA LYS A 257 -6.13 -4.44 24.62
C LYS A 257 -6.87 -3.87 25.84
N LYS A 258 -8.05 -3.29 25.62
CA LYS A 258 -8.87 -2.65 26.67
C LYS A 258 -9.61 -3.69 27.53
N ASN A 259 -10.20 -4.70 26.91
CA ASN A 259 -11.17 -5.59 27.55
C ASN A 259 -10.61 -6.99 27.88
N MET A 260 -9.51 -7.38 27.24
CA MET A 260 -8.86 -8.69 27.44
C MET A 260 -7.35 -8.52 27.70
N PRO A 261 -6.98 -7.89 28.83
CA PRO A 261 -5.56 -7.64 29.16
C PRO A 261 -4.75 -8.93 29.28
N ASN A 262 -5.39 -10.05 29.63
CA ASN A 262 -4.79 -11.38 29.76
C ASN A 262 -4.65 -12.11 28.41
N ARG A 263 -4.56 -11.41 27.27
CA ARG A 263 -4.05 -11.98 26.01
C ARG A 263 -4.71 -13.29 25.53
N CYS A 264 -6.02 -13.43 25.73
CA CYS A 264 -6.81 -14.63 25.39
C CYS A 264 -6.60 -15.89 26.28
N GLU A 265 -5.98 -15.75 27.46
CA GLU A 265 -5.74 -16.85 28.42
C GLU A 265 -7.01 -17.60 28.87
N LYS A 266 -8.15 -16.89 29.04
CA LYS A 266 -9.38 -17.42 29.64
C LYS A 266 -10.31 -18.22 28.70
N LYS A 267 -9.86 -18.61 27.50
CA LYS A 267 -10.69 -19.32 26.48
C LYS A 267 -12.09 -18.70 26.31
N VAL A 268 -12.14 -17.40 26.05
CA VAL A 268 -13.41 -16.69 25.88
C VAL A 268 -13.97 -17.04 24.50
N PRO A 269 -15.23 -17.52 24.37
CA PRO A 269 -15.82 -17.80 23.07
C PRO A 269 -15.80 -16.59 22.13
N VAL A 270 -15.56 -16.80 20.83
CA VAL A 270 -15.51 -15.71 19.85
C VAL A 270 -16.84 -14.99 19.72
N GLU A 271 -17.94 -15.70 19.94
CA GLU A 271 -19.28 -15.12 20.03
C GLU A 271 -19.37 -14.04 21.10
N LYS A 272 -18.89 -14.35 22.31
CA LYS A 272 -18.89 -13.40 23.43
C LYS A 272 -17.98 -12.20 23.15
N MET A 273 -16.81 -12.44 22.55
CA MET A 273 -15.92 -11.35 22.13
C MET A 273 -16.57 -10.46 21.07
N TYR A 274 -17.33 -11.05 20.14
CA TYR A 274 -18.04 -10.34 19.09
C TYR A 274 -19.15 -9.45 19.64
N GLN A 275 -19.97 -9.97 20.54
CA GLN A 275 -21.03 -9.21 21.21
C GLN A 275 -20.49 -7.97 21.94
N LEU A 276 -19.34 -8.10 22.59
CA LEU A 276 -18.65 -7.00 23.26
C LEU A 276 -17.99 -6.01 22.28
N PHE A 277 -17.59 -6.48 21.11
CA PHE A 277 -16.91 -5.67 20.10
C PHE A 277 -17.88 -4.79 19.31
N ILE A 278 -19.09 -5.29 19.01
CA ILE A 278 -20.03 -4.63 18.12
C ILE A 278 -20.41 -3.20 18.57
N PRO A 279 -20.71 -2.93 19.85
CA PRO A 279 -21.01 -1.56 20.29
C PRO A 279 -19.86 -0.58 20.05
N GLU A 280 -18.61 -1.00 20.32
CA GLU A 280 -17.42 -0.19 20.07
C GLU A 280 -17.18 0.01 18.55
N TYR A 281 -17.45 -1.01 17.75
CA TYR A 281 -17.41 -0.92 16.29
C TYR A 281 -18.43 0.10 15.75
N ILE A 282 -19.69 0.02 16.18
CA ILE A 282 -20.76 0.97 15.81
C ILE A 282 -20.32 2.38 16.17
N LYS A 283 -19.89 2.61 17.42
CA LYS A 283 -19.43 3.92 17.89
C LYS A 283 -18.31 4.49 17.02
N GLN A 284 -17.34 3.67 16.62
CA GLN A 284 -16.26 4.12 15.74
C GLN A 284 -16.77 4.49 14.34
N ARG A 285 -17.77 3.78 13.81
CA ARG A 285 -18.39 4.11 12.52
C ARG A 285 -19.23 5.38 12.59
N GLU A 286 -19.85 5.68 13.71
CA GLU A 286 -20.56 6.93 13.91
C GLU A 286 -19.61 8.14 13.95
N ILE A 287 -18.43 7.99 14.53
CA ILE A 287 -17.37 9.01 14.50
C ILE A 287 -16.89 9.26 13.05
N GLU A 288 -16.67 8.18 12.29
CA GLU A 288 -16.33 8.27 10.87
C GLU A 288 -17.45 8.96 10.07
N LEU A 289 -18.70 8.60 10.31
CA LEU A 289 -19.87 9.21 9.67
C LEU A 289 -19.97 10.70 9.97
N THR A 290 -19.73 11.09 11.23
CA THR A 290 -19.74 12.50 11.65
C THR A 290 -18.64 13.29 10.94
N SER A 291 -17.47 12.67 10.75
CA SER A 291 -16.35 13.27 10.03
C SER A 291 -16.66 13.45 8.53
N TYR A 292 -17.30 12.47 7.89
CA TYR A 292 -17.74 12.65 6.50
C TYR A 292 -18.85 13.69 6.36
N LYS A 293 -19.77 13.76 7.32
CA LYS A 293 -20.83 14.79 7.33
C LYS A 293 -20.24 16.19 7.46
N SER A 294 -19.24 16.41 8.33
CA SER A 294 -18.60 17.73 8.46
C SER A 294 -17.84 18.15 7.20
N ILE A 295 -17.19 17.21 6.52
CA ILE A 295 -16.52 17.46 5.23
C ILE A 295 -17.56 17.68 4.11
N GLY A 296 -18.63 16.89 4.06
CA GLY A 296 -19.67 16.98 3.04
C GLY A 296 -20.46 18.30 3.04
N VAL A 297 -20.57 18.96 4.19
CA VAL A 297 -21.15 20.31 4.30
C VAL A 297 -20.26 21.37 3.62
N SER A 298 -18.94 21.14 3.55
CA SER A 298 -17.97 22.05 2.91
C SER A 298 -17.63 21.69 1.46
N ASN A 299 -17.79 20.42 1.06
CA ASN A 299 -17.47 19.93 -0.28
C ASN A 299 -18.62 19.06 -0.82
N ASN A 300 -19.38 19.63 -1.77
CA ASN A 300 -20.59 19.03 -2.36
C ASN A 300 -20.26 17.93 -3.39
N SER A 301 -19.38 16.98 -3.03
CA SER A 301 -19.00 15.89 -3.94
C SER A 301 -19.97 14.70 -3.83
N ASN A 302 -20.43 14.21 -4.98
CA ASN A 302 -21.27 13.00 -5.06
C ASN A 302 -20.64 11.79 -4.34
N TYR A 303 -19.31 11.71 -4.34
CA TYR A 303 -18.57 10.67 -3.62
C TYR A 303 -18.79 10.72 -2.10
N ILE A 304 -18.69 11.91 -1.47
CA ILE A 304 -18.87 12.05 -0.01
C ILE A 304 -20.32 11.71 0.36
N ARG A 305 -21.29 12.16 -0.44
CA ARG A 305 -22.70 11.85 -0.20
C ARG A 305 -22.96 10.34 -0.24
N GLN A 306 -22.45 9.65 -1.26
CA GLN A 306 -22.58 8.19 -1.37
C GLN A 306 -21.93 7.47 -0.18
N LYS A 307 -20.76 7.95 0.29
CA LYS A 307 -20.11 7.40 1.49
C LYS A 307 -20.94 7.59 2.77
N ILE A 308 -21.61 8.73 2.92
CA ILE A 308 -22.51 8.99 4.05
C ILE A 308 -23.71 8.04 4.00
N GLU A 309 -24.34 7.88 2.85
CA GLU A 309 -25.49 6.98 2.64
C GLU A 309 -25.10 5.52 2.93
N ASP A 310 -24.02 5.03 2.33
CA ASP A 310 -23.50 3.67 2.53
C ASP A 310 -23.19 3.40 4.01
N LEU A 311 -22.49 4.32 4.68
CA LEU A 311 -22.07 4.14 6.07
C LEU A 311 -23.26 4.22 7.04
N THR A 312 -24.22 5.10 6.77
CA THR A 312 -25.47 5.20 7.57
C THR A 312 -26.26 3.90 7.47
N SER A 313 -26.50 3.43 6.24
CA SER A 313 -27.22 2.17 6.00
C SER A 313 -26.52 0.98 6.67
N TRP A 314 -25.20 0.92 6.59
CA TRP A 314 -24.42 -0.13 7.24
C TRP A 314 -24.56 -0.13 8.77
N ILE A 315 -24.43 1.04 9.41
CA ILE A 315 -24.59 1.18 10.87
C ILE A 315 -25.99 0.71 11.30
N GLU A 316 -27.03 1.09 10.56
CA GLU A 316 -28.40 0.66 10.84
C GLU A 316 -28.59 -0.86 10.72
N ILE A 317 -28.00 -1.49 9.71
CA ILE A 317 -28.04 -2.96 9.54
C ILE A 317 -27.40 -3.64 10.75
N VAL A 318 -26.19 -3.20 11.15
CA VAL A 318 -25.47 -3.78 12.28
C VAL A 318 -26.25 -3.57 13.59
N ARG A 319 -26.81 -2.38 13.83
CA ARG A 319 -27.67 -2.12 15.00
C ARG A 319 -28.89 -3.01 15.05
N ARG A 320 -29.61 -3.16 13.93
CA ARG A 320 -30.83 -3.97 13.88
C ARG A 320 -30.57 -5.43 14.24
N LYS A 321 -29.40 -5.94 13.86
CA LYS A 321 -28.95 -7.31 14.17
C LYS A 321 -28.53 -7.48 15.63
N HIS A 322 -28.24 -6.40 16.34
CA HIS A 322 -27.69 -6.39 17.71
C HIS A 322 -28.51 -5.55 18.69
N HIS A 323 -29.78 -5.31 18.41
CA HIS A 323 -30.65 -4.41 19.18
C HIS A 323 -30.80 -4.81 20.66
N GLU A 324 -30.55 -6.07 21.01
CA GLU A 324 -30.57 -6.56 22.39
C GLU A 324 -29.31 -6.18 23.20
N ILE A 325 -28.21 -5.87 22.53
CA ILE A 325 -26.90 -5.58 23.16
C ILE A 325 -26.83 -4.13 23.66
N ASP A 326 -27.54 -3.19 23.04
CA ASP A 326 -27.58 -1.79 23.47
C ASP A 326 -28.29 -1.57 24.83
N ASN A 327 -29.04 -2.58 25.32
CA ASN A 327 -29.77 -2.53 26.60
C ASN A 327 -29.09 -3.30 27.74
N GLN A 328 -27.92 -3.90 27.53
CA GLN A 328 -27.20 -4.62 28.57
C GLN A 328 -26.04 -3.77 29.11
N GLU A 329 -26.15 -3.31 30.37
CA GLU A 329 -25.00 -2.79 31.10
C GLU A 329 -23.90 -3.87 31.16
N PHE A 330 -22.78 -3.61 30.47
CA PHE A 330 -21.62 -4.48 30.43
C PHE A 330 -20.96 -4.62 31.82
N THR A 331 -21.50 -5.51 32.64
CA THR A 331 -20.82 -6.04 33.81
C THR A 331 -20.21 -7.40 33.47
N SER A 332 -18.89 -7.48 33.65
CA SER A 332 -18.07 -8.70 33.78
C SER A 332 -17.43 -9.33 32.51
N LEU A 333 -16.26 -8.78 32.16
CA LEU A 333 -15.06 -9.60 31.86
C LEU A 333 -14.05 -9.61 33.03
N LYS A 334 -14.40 -8.98 34.16
CA LYS A 334 -13.54 -8.83 35.35
C LYS A 334 -13.64 -9.95 36.40
N LYS A 335 -14.32 -11.07 36.12
CA LYS A 335 -14.25 -12.26 36.98
C LYS A 335 -13.32 -13.29 36.35
#